data_AF-A0A9X9M2D9-F1
#
_entry.id   AF-A0A9X9M2D9-F1
#
_cell.length_a   1.000
_cell.length_b   1.000
_cell.length_c   1.000
_cell.angle_alpha   90.00
_cell.angle_beta   90.00
_cell.angle_gamma   90.00
#
_symmetry.space_group_name_H-M   'P 1'
#
loop_
_entity.id
_entity.type
_entity.pdbx_description
1 polymer ?
#
loop_
_entity_poly.entity_id
_entity_poly.type
_entity_poly.pdbx_seq_one_letter_code
_entity_poly.pdbx_strand_id
1 'polypeptide(L)'
;MFEVILTRIRSYLQDPIWRGPPPTNGVMHVDECVEFHRLWSAMQFVYCIPVGTNEFTAEQCFGDGLNWAGCSIIVLLGQQRRFDLFDFCYHLLKVQRQDGKDEVIKNVPLKKMADRIRKYQILNNEVFAILNKYMKSVETDSSTVEHVRCFQPPIHQSLATTC
;
A
#
# COMPACT_ATOMS: atom_id res chain seq x y z
N MET A 1 9.79 -16.87 15.93
CA MET A 1 9.96 -17.66 14.67
C MET A 1 9.43 -16.91 13.44
N PHE A 2 8.17 -16.43 13.45
CA PHE A 2 7.57 -15.72 12.30
C PHE A 2 8.33 -14.43 11.92
N GLU A 3 8.78 -13.66 12.90
CA GLU A 3 9.61 -12.44 12.72
C GLU A 3 10.92 -12.67 11.96
N VAL A 4 11.60 -13.78 12.26
CA VAL A 4 12.82 -14.19 11.58
C VAL A 4 12.52 -14.54 10.13
N ILE A 5 11.38 -15.17 9.85
CA ILE A 5 10.94 -15.48 8.49
C ILE A 5 10.69 -14.19 7.71
N LEU A 6 9.92 -13.25 8.27
CA LEU A 6 9.64 -11.96 7.64
C LEU A 6 10.93 -11.17 7.34
N THR A 7 11.87 -11.16 8.29
CA THR A 7 13.16 -10.50 8.11
C THR A 7 14.01 -11.16 7.01
N ARG A 8 13.97 -12.49 6.90
CA ARG A 8 14.62 -13.20 5.78
C ARG A 8 13.94 -12.90 4.44
N ILE A 9 12.61 -12.86 4.38
CA ILE A 9 11.91 -12.51 3.13
C ILE A 9 12.25 -11.09 2.67
N ARG A 10 12.36 -10.13 3.60
CA ARG A 10 12.82 -8.76 3.28
C ARG A 10 14.20 -8.76 2.61
N SER A 11 15.08 -9.68 2.97
CA SER A 11 16.40 -9.83 2.34
C SER A 11 16.33 -10.30 0.88
N TYR A 12 15.18 -10.81 0.41
CA TYR A 12 14.97 -11.19 -0.99
C TYR A 12 14.45 -10.04 -1.85
N LEU A 13 13.98 -8.95 -1.23
CA LEU A 13 13.41 -7.78 -1.90
C LEU A 13 14.45 -6.66 -2.12
N GLN A 14 15.59 -7.03 -2.71
CA GLN A 14 16.74 -6.11 -2.91
C GLN A 14 16.73 -5.40 -4.25
N ASP A 15 16.06 -5.94 -5.26
CA ASP A 15 16.02 -5.34 -6.59
C ASP A 15 15.42 -3.92 -6.52
N PRO A 16 16.02 -2.92 -7.17
CA PRO A 16 15.51 -1.54 -7.14
C PRO A 16 14.08 -1.41 -7.68
N ILE A 17 13.60 -2.34 -8.51
CA ILE A 17 12.23 -2.32 -9.04
C ILE A 17 11.16 -2.28 -7.96
N TRP A 18 11.43 -2.83 -6.78
CA TRP A 18 10.48 -2.85 -5.66
C TRP A 18 10.19 -1.45 -5.10
N ARG A 19 11.19 -0.56 -5.13
CA ARG A 19 11.16 0.79 -4.54
C ARG A 19 11.12 1.91 -5.56
N GLY A 20 11.48 1.62 -6.81
CA GLY A 20 11.58 2.63 -7.86
C GLY A 20 12.75 3.61 -7.65
N PRO A 21 12.89 4.60 -8.55
CA PRO A 21 13.89 5.66 -8.42
C PRO A 21 13.56 6.61 -7.26
N PRO A 22 14.48 7.49 -6.85
CA PRO A 22 14.18 8.56 -5.89
C PRO A 22 13.06 9.49 -6.39
N PRO A 23 12.21 10.02 -5.48
CA PRO A 23 11.13 10.93 -5.86
C PRO A 23 11.64 12.30 -6.27
N THR A 24 11.02 12.88 -7.30
CA THR A 24 11.39 14.17 -7.90
C THR A 24 11.22 15.35 -6.94
N ASN A 25 10.19 15.31 -6.08
CA ASN A 25 9.95 16.30 -5.03
C ASN A 25 10.88 16.13 -3.81
N GLY A 26 11.76 15.14 -3.81
CA GLY A 26 12.67 14.85 -2.71
C GLY A 26 12.02 14.26 -1.46
N VAL A 27 10.72 13.98 -1.46
CA VAL A 27 9.96 13.45 -0.31
C VAL A 27 9.43 12.05 -0.60
N MET A 28 8.50 11.92 -1.55
CA MET A 28 7.79 10.67 -1.88
C MET A 28 7.11 10.76 -3.25
N HIS A 29 6.91 9.62 -3.91
CA HIS A 29 6.10 9.53 -5.13
C HIS A 29 4.61 9.75 -4.83
N VAL A 30 3.90 10.49 -5.69
CA VAL A 30 2.51 10.90 -5.48
C VAL A 30 1.61 10.52 -6.65
N ASP A 31 2.06 10.74 -7.88
CA ASP A 31 1.31 10.36 -9.09
C ASP A 31 2.01 9.23 -9.85
N GLU A 32 3.31 9.07 -9.60
CA GLU A 32 4.15 8.08 -10.23
C GLU A 32 3.81 6.65 -9.78
N CYS A 33 3.68 5.75 -10.76
CA CYS A 33 3.40 4.33 -10.55
C CYS A 33 4.68 3.49 -10.57
N VAL A 34 5.67 3.85 -9.76
CA VAL A 34 7.03 3.25 -9.78
C VAL A 34 7.37 2.42 -8.53
N GLU A 35 6.43 2.27 -7.60
CA GLU A 35 6.60 1.48 -6.38
C GLU A 35 5.67 0.27 -6.39
N PHE A 36 6.06 -0.83 -5.73
CA PHE A 36 5.26 -2.06 -5.70
C PHE A 36 3.82 -1.84 -5.22
N HIS A 37 3.60 -1.01 -4.20
CA HIS A 37 2.24 -0.74 -3.70
C HIS A 37 1.29 -0.19 -4.78
N ARG A 38 1.80 0.52 -5.79
CA ARG A 38 0.99 1.01 -6.93
C ARG A 38 0.55 -0.11 -7.85
N LEU A 39 1.45 -1.05 -8.13
CA LEU A 39 1.11 -2.28 -8.85
C LEU A 39 0.06 -3.07 -8.06
N TRP A 40 0.23 -3.19 -6.75
CA TRP A 40 -0.74 -3.86 -5.89
C TRP A 40 -2.11 -3.17 -5.89
N SER A 41 -2.16 -1.84 -5.88
CA SER A 41 -3.41 -1.08 -6.05
C SER A 41 -4.12 -1.38 -7.37
N ALA A 42 -3.36 -1.54 -8.47
CA ALA A 42 -3.93 -1.95 -9.76
C ALA A 42 -4.47 -3.39 -9.70
N MET A 43 -3.74 -4.33 -9.09
CA MET A 43 -4.23 -5.69 -8.86
C MET A 43 -5.48 -5.72 -7.98
N GLN A 44 -5.51 -4.90 -6.92
CA GLN A 44 -6.68 -4.72 -6.06
C GLN A 44 -7.88 -4.19 -6.81
N PHE A 45 -7.68 -3.24 -7.71
CA PHE A 45 -8.73 -2.78 -8.59
C PHE A 45 -9.32 -3.94 -9.40
N VAL A 46 -8.49 -4.81 -9.96
CA VAL A 46 -8.96 -5.98 -10.73
C VAL A 46 -9.75 -6.96 -9.87
N TYR A 47 -9.22 -7.44 -8.74
CA TYR A 47 -9.91 -8.44 -7.95
C TYR A 47 -11.13 -7.91 -7.15
N CYS A 48 -11.26 -6.58 -7.05
CA CYS A 48 -12.46 -5.95 -6.50
C CYS A 48 -13.63 -5.91 -7.50
N ILE A 49 -13.37 -5.99 -8.82
CA ILE A 49 -14.44 -5.96 -9.83
C ILE A 49 -15.41 -7.13 -9.59
N PRO A 50 -16.73 -6.85 -9.44
CA PRO A 50 -17.73 -7.91 -9.34
C PRO A 50 -17.77 -8.75 -10.62
N VAL A 51 -17.74 -10.07 -10.46
CA VAL A 51 -17.89 -11.04 -11.55
C VAL A 51 -19.34 -11.49 -11.70
N GLY A 52 -19.66 -12.18 -12.80
CA GLY A 52 -20.98 -12.75 -13.05
C GLY A 52 -21.36 -13.83 -12.03
N THR A 53 -22.65 -14.13 -11.91
CA THR A 53 -23.20 -15.07 -10.90
C THR A 53 -22.59 -16.48 -10.97
N ASN A 54 -22.13 -16.91 -12.15
CA ASN A 54 -21.57 -18.24 -12.39
C ASN A 54 -20.04 -18.23 -12.57
N GLU A 55 -19.38 -17.14 -12.21
CA GLU A 55 -17.93 -16.99 -12.30
C GLU A 55 -17.30 -17.06 -10.90
N PHE A 56 -16.08 -17.60 -10.83
CA PHE A 56 -15.34 -17.66 -9.58
C PHE A 56 -14.71 -16.30 -9.26
N THR A 57 -14.87 -15.89 -8.01
CA THR A 57 -14.23 -14.70 -7.44
C THR A 57 -12.78 -14.99 -7.04
N ALA A 58 -11.97 -13.95 -6.86
CA ALA A 58 -10.57 -14.10 -6.45
C ALA A 58 -10.44 -14.81 -5.09
N GLU A 59 -11.33 -14.50 -4.14
CA GLU A 59 -11.37 -15.15 -2.84
C GLU A 59 -11.73 -16.65 -2.92
N GLN A 60 -12.52 -17.08 -3.91
CA GLN A 60 -12.80 -18.50 -4.14
C GLN A 60 -11.60 -19.23 -4.76
N CYS A 61 -10.84 -18.56 -5.63
CA CYS A 61 -9.69 -19.17 -6.31
C CYS A 61 -8.43 -19.21 -5.46
N PHE A 62 -8.17 -18.17 -4.66
CA PHE A 62 -6.88 -17.97 -3.98
C PHE A 62 -6.98 -17.84 -2.46
N GLY A 63 -8.20 -17.71 -1.91
CA GLY A 63 -8.42 -17.41 -0.50
C GLY A 63 -7.71 -16.12 -0.06
N ASP A 64 -7.41 -16.03 1.24
CA ASP A 64 -6.74 -14.85 1.82
C ASP A 64 -5.23 -14.83 1.53
N GLY A 65 -4.67 -15.95 1.06
CA GLY A 65 -3.23 -16.10 0.81
C GLY A 65 -2.68 -15.05 -0.18
N LEU A 66 -3.50 -14.66 -1.17
CA LEU A 66 -3.18 -13.59 -2.10
C LEU A 66 -2.94 -12.25 -1.37
N ASN A 67 -3.86 -11.86 -0.49
CA ASN A 67 -3.75 -10.63 0.29
C ASN A 67 -2.61 -10.69 1.31
N TRP A 68 -2.41 -11.85 1.96
CA TRP A 68 -1.26 -12.06 2.84
C TRP A 68 0.07 -11.86 2.12
N ALA A 69 0.21 -12.38 0.90
CA ALA A 69 1.43 -12.19 0.11
C ALA A 69 1.65 -10.72 -0.27
N GLY A 70 0.65 -10.07 -0.89
CA GLY A 70 0.76 -8.67 -1.32
C GLY A 70 1.00 -7.71 -0.16
N CYS A 71 0.25 -7.86 0.93
CA CYS A 71 0.42 -7.04 2.13
C CYS A 71 1.79 -7.26 2.80
N SER A 72 2.30 -8.51 2.80
CA SER A 72 3.64 -8.80 3.32
C SER A 72 4.70 -8.02 2.54
N ILE A 73 4.67 -8.04 1.21
CA ILE A 73 5.64 -7.30 0.39
C ILE A 73 5.55 -5.79 0.69
N ILE A 74 4.33 -5.24 0.75
CA ILE A 74 4.10 -3.81 1.06
C ILE A 74 4.69 -3.43 2.43
N VAL A 75 4.47 -4.24 3.47
CA VAL A 75 5.00 -3.98 4.82
C VAL A 75 6.52 -4.09 4.83
N LEU A 76 7.09 -5.13 4.24
CA LEU A 76 8.54 -5.36 4.22
C LEU A 76 9.32 -4.29 3.43
N LEU A 77 8.66 -3.64 2.47
CA LEU A 77 9.19 -2.48 1.74
C LEU A 77 8.93 -1.13 2.44
N GLY A 78 8.21 -1.11 3.57
CA GLY A 78 7.83 0.13 4.25
C GLY A 78 6.88 1.01 3.45
N GLN A 79 6.05 0.42 2.58
CA GLN A 79 5.18 1.15 1.66
C GLN A 79 3.73 1.29 2.15
N GLN A 80 3.34 0.64 3.26
CA GLN A 80 1.94 0.58 3.70
C GLN A 80 1.28 1.96 3.85
N ARG A 81 1.90 2.92 4.54
CA ARG A 81 1.28 4.25 4.75
C ARG A 81 0.98 4.96 3.43
N ARG A 82 1.80 4.72 2.40
CA ARG A 82 1.63 5.29 1.07
C ARG A 82 0.56 4.54 0.29
N PHE A 83 0.50 3.22 0.42
CA PHE A 83 -0.61 2.41 -0.08
C PHE A 83 -1.95 2.90 0.48
N ASP A 84 -2.07 3.05 1.81
CA ASP A 84 -3.30 3.48 2.47
C ASP A 84 -3.78 4.87 1.99
N LEU A 85 -2.84 5.75 1.63
CA LEU A 85 -3.14 7.10 1.15
C LEU A 85 -3.50 7.13 -0.34
N PHE A 86 -2.81 6.34 -1.16
CA PHE A 86 -2.84 6.46 -2.62
C PHE A 86 -3.48 5.28 -3.37
N ASP A 87 -4.04 4.31 -2.66
CA ASP A 87 -4.75 3.21 -3.29
C ASP A 87 -6.00 3.68 -4.06
N PHE A 88 -6.12 3.21 -5.30
CA PHE A 88 -7.20 3.60 -6.22
C PHE A 88 -8.57 3.17 -5.69
N CYS A 89 -8.67 1.96 -5.14
CA CYS A 89 -9.91 1.43 -4.61
C CYS A 89 -10.34 2.19 -3.35
N TYR A 90 -9.41 2.49 -2.44
CA TYR A 90 -9.71 3.24 -1.22
C TYR A 90 -10.17 4.65 -1.54
N HIS A 91 -9.59 5.29 -2.57
CA HIS A 91 -10.08 6.57 -3.08
C HIS A 91 -11.50 6.45 -3.66
N LEU A 92 -11.77 5.46 -4.52
CA LEU A 92 -13.10 5.22 -5.09
C LEU A 92 -14.16 5.01 -3.99
N LEU A 93 -13.89 4.16 -3.00
CA LEU A 93 -14.78 3.94 -1.87
C LEU A 93 -15.05 5.22 -1.07
N LYS A 94 -14.02 6.05 -0.87
CA LYS A 94 -14.14 7.33 -0.14
C LYS A 94 -15.08 8.29 -0.86
N VAL A 95 -14.94 8.44 -2.18
CA VAL A 95 -15.79 9.32 -3.00
C VAL A 95 -17.22 8.76 -3.08
N GLN A 96 -17.38 7.46 -3.34
CA GLN A 96 -18.70 6.82 -3.43
C GLN A 96 -19.49 6.95 -2.12
N ARG A 97 -18.83 6.90 -0.96
CA ARG A 97 -19.47 7.14 0.34
C ARG A 97 -19.92 8.59 0.54
N GLN A 98 -19.23 9.54 -0.07
CA GLN A 98 -19.52 10.95 0.06
C GLN A 98 -20.72 11.36 -0.82
N ASP A 99 -20.77 10.87 -2.05
CA ASP A 99 -21.83 11.25 -3.00
C ASP A 99 -23.00 10.26 -3.06
N GLY A 100 -22.82 9.03 -2.58
CA GLY A 100 -23.83 7.99 -2.54
C GLY A 100 -24.25 7.46 -3.92
N LYS A 101 -23.52 7.79 -4.99
CA LYS A 101 -23.90 7.39 -6.35
C LYS A 101 -23.85 5.86 -6.53
N ASP A 102 -24.80 5.36 -7.31
CA ASP A 102 -24.90 3.96 -7.68
C ASP A 102 -25.25 3.85 -9.17
N GLU A 103 -24.20 3.80 -9.99
CA GLU A 103 -24.29 3.72 -11.44
C GLU A 103 -23.57 2.46 -11.93
N VAL A 104 -23.87 2.03 -13.16
CA VAL A 104 -23.13 0.97 -13.83
C VAL A 104 -22.15 1.60 -14.81
N ILE A 105 -20.86 1.52 -14.49
CA ILE A 105 -19.79 2.11 -15.31
C ILE A 105 -19.00 0.97 -15.95
N LYS A 106 -18.96 0.90 -17.29
CA LYS A 106 -18.28 -0.18 -18.03
C LYS A 106 -18.69 -1.58 -17.55
N ASN A 107 -19.99 -1.80 -17.36
CA ASN A 107 -20.58 -3.03 -16.82
C ASN A 107 -20.20 -3.36 -15.36
N VAL A 108 -19.58 -2.43 -14.64
CA VAL A 108 -19.25 -2.57 -13.21
C VAL A 108 -20.30 -1.83 -12.37
N PRO A 109 -21.14 -2.52 -11.58
CA PRO A 109 -22.07 -1.88 -10.66
C PRO A 109 -21.29 -1.24 -9.50
N LEU A 110 -21.34 0.10 -9.42
CA LEU A 110 -20.51 0.91 -8.51
C LEU A 110 -20.74 0.54 -7.04
N LYS A 111 -22.00 0.35 -6.62
CA LYS A 111 -22.27 -0.02 -5.23
C LYS A 111 -21.67 -1.38 -4.85
N LYS A 112 -21.82 -2.40 -5.70
CA LYS A 112 -21.22 -3.72 -5.46
C LYS A 112 -19.69 -3.67 -5.47
N MET A 113 -19.09 -2.86 -6.35
CA MET A 113 -17.65 -2.61 -6.36
C MET A 113 -17.19 -1.99 -5.04
N ALA A 114 -17.85 -0.91 -4.58
CA ALA A 114 -17.53 -0.26 -3.30
C ALA A 114 -17.67 -1.20 -2.10
N ASP A 115 -18.70 -2.05 -2.09
CA ASP A 115 -18.90 -3.05 -1.04
C ASP A 115 -17.78 -4.10 -1.03
N ARG A 116 -17.33 -4.58 -2.21
CA ARG A 116 -16.17 -5.48 -2.33
C ARG A 116 -14.88 -4.81 -1.87
N ILE A 117 -14.63 -3.58 -2.29
CA ILE A 117 -13.47 -2.79 -1.84
C ILE A 117 -13.45 -2.69 -0.32
N ARG A 118 -14.59 -2.41 0.31
CA ARG A 118 -14.66 -2.31 1.77
C ARG A 118 -14.29 -3.62 2.46
N LYS A 119 -14.69 -4.77 1.93
CA LYS A 119 -14.31 -6.08 2.48
C LYS A 119 -12.80 -6.30 2.42
N TYR A 120 -12.19 -6.06 1.26
CA TYR A 120 -10.73 -6.18 1.11
C TYR A 120 -9.96 -5.15 1.92
N GLN A 121 -10.49 -3.94 2.08
CA GLN A 121 -9.89 -2.93 2.96
C GLN A 121 -9.85 -3.42 4.42
N ILE A 122 -10.90 -4.08 4.91
CA ILE A 122 -10.92 -4.65 6.26
C ILE A 122 -9.87 -5.77 6.38
N LEU A 123 -9.84 -6.69 5.40
CA LEU A 123 -8.86 -7.78 5.36
C LEU A 123 -7.43 -7.26 5.34
N ASN A 124 -7.10 -6.33 4.45
CA ASN A 124 -5.77 -5.74 4.35
C ASN A 124 -5.36 -5.06 5.65
N ASN A 125 -6.26 -4.30 6.28
CA ASN A 125 -5.98 -3.64 7.55
C ASN A 125 -5.67 -4.64 8.67
N GLU A 126 -6.38 -5.76 8.71
CA GLU A 126 -6.11 -6.84 9.67
C GLU A 126 -4.74 -7.48 9.42
N VAL A 127 -4.46 -7.84 8.17
CA VAL A 127 -3.16 -8.42 7.77
C VAL A 127 -2.01 -7.45 8.10
N PHE A 128 -2.15 -6.16 7.74
CA PHE A 128 -1.17 -5.13 8.09
C PHE A 128 -0.98 -5.00 9.59
N ALA A 129 -2.05 -5.00 10.38
CA ALA A 129 -1.94 -4.93 11.84
C ALA A 129 -1.15 -6.11 12.41
N ILE A 130 -1.40 -7.33 11.92
CA ILE A 130 -0.68 -8.53 12.34
C ILE A 130 0.80 -8.46 11.94
N LEU A 131 1.09 -8.15 10.67
CA LEU A 131 2.46 -8.08 10.17
C LEU A 131 3.28 -7.03 10.94
N ASN A 132 2.74 -5.83 11.14
CA ASN A 132 3.43 -4.77 11.89
C ASN A 132 3.66 -5.14 13.35
N LYS A 133 2.72 -5.87 13.99
CA LYS A 133 2.89 -6.33 15.37
C LYS A 133 4.15 -7.20 15.53
N TYR A 134 4.38 -8.11 14.57
CA TYR A 134 5.58 -8.95 14.56
C TYR A 134 6.83 -8.15 14.15
N MET A 135 6.74 -7.23 13.17
CA MET A 135 7.90 -6.44 12.75
C MET A 135 8.44 -5.52 13.86
N LYS A 136 7.58 -4.94 14.71
CA LYS A 136 8.00 -4.09 15.84
C LYS A 136 8.78 -4.83 16.92
N SER A 137 8.48 -6.11 17.14
CA SER A 137 9.22 -6.95 18.09
C SER A 137 10.71 -7.03 17.70
N VAL A 138 11.02 -7.08 16.40
CA VAL A 138 12.40 -7.13 15.88
C VAL A 138 13.16 -5.81 16.10
N GLU A 139 12.50 -4.67 15.95
CA GLU A 139 13.12 -3.35 16.08
C GLU A 139 13.48 -3.01 17.54
N THR A 140 12.76 -3.59 18.50
CA THR A 140 12.95 -3.31 19.94
C THR A 140 14.30 -3.84 20.45
N ASP A 141 14.87 -4.85 19.79
CA ASP A 141 16.18 -5.43 20.14
C ASP A 141 17.37 -4.64 19.56
N SER A 142 17.13 -3.74 18.60
CA SER A 142 18.15 -2.88 17.98
C SER A 142 18.03 -1.44 18.48
N SER A 143 18.72 -1.14 19.59
CA SER A 143 18.79 0.19 20.22
C SER A 143 19.60 1.22 19.42
N THR A 144 19.12 1.58 18.23
CA THR A 144 19.64 2.72 17.46
C THR A 144 18.54 3.75 17.27
N VAL A 145 18.82 5.00 17.65
CA VAL A 145 17.92 6.15 17.44
C VAL A 145 17.48 6.18 15.97
N GLU A 146 16.18 6.10 15.70
CA GLU A 146 15.65 6.20 14.33
C GLU A 146 16.06 7.54 13.71
N HIS A 147 16.96 7.47 12.73
CA HIS A 147 17.41 8.67 12.03
C HIS A 147 16.32 9.10 11.03
N VAL A 148 15.46 10.02 11.45
CA VAL A 148 14.43 10.60 10.57
C VAL A 148 15.08 11.59 9.62
N ARG A 149 14.65 11.60 8.36
CA ARG A 149 15.12 12.57 7.36
C ARG A 149 14.57 13.96 7.67
N CYS A 150 15.46 14.94 7.86
CA CYS A 150 15.11 16.35 8.04
C CYS A 150 15.12 17.11 6.71
N PHE A 151 14.33 18.19 6.62
CA PHE A 151 14.33 19.13 5.50
C PHE A 151 14.82 20.49 5.99
N GLN A 152 15.65 21.15 5.19
CA GLN A 152 16.18 22.45 5.53
C GLN A 152 15.10 23.54 5.35
N PRO A 153 15.01 24.52 6.26
CA PRO A 153 14.13 25.67 6.06
C PRO A 153 14.61 26.52 4.88
N PRO A 154 13.76 27.38 4.31
CA PRO A 154 14.19 28.35 3.30
C PRO A 154 15.34 29.22 3.83
N ILE A 155 16.44 29.30 3.08
CA ILE A 155 17.60 30.12 3.44
C ILE A 155 17.47 31.47 2.73
N HIS A 156 17.58 32.56 3.49
CA HIS A 156 17.57 33.91 2.91
C HIS A 156 18.80 34.13 2.02
N GLN A 157 18.62 34.74 0.83
CA GLN A 157 19.68 34.88 -0.18
C GLN A 157 20.95 35.56 0.35
N SER A 158 20.82 36.51 1.29
CA SER A 158 21.97 37.18 1.90
C SER A 158 22.91 36.24 2.66
N LEU A 159 22.40 35.11 3.17
CA LEU A 159 23.18 34.10 3.88
C LEU A 159 23.64 32.97 2.95
N ALA A 160 23.01 32.81 1.78
CA ALA A 160 23.28 31.74 0.84
C ALA A 160 24.63 31.90 0.11
N THR A 161 25.13 33.13 -0.06
CA THR A 161 26.45 33.42 -0.67
C THR A 161 27.64 33.17 0.25
N THR A 162 27.41 32.91 1.54
CA THR A 162 28.44 32.70 2.57
C THR A 162 28.59 31.24 3.01
N CYS A 163 27.86 30.31 2.39
CA CYS A 163 27.93 28.87 2.64
C CYS A 163 28.55 28.11 1.46
#